data_AF-A0A966Q0P6-F1
#
_entry.id   AF-A0A966Q0P6-F1
#
_cell.length_a   1.000
_cell.length_b   1.000
_cell.length_c   1.000
_cell.angle_alpha   90.00
_cell.angle_beta   90.00
_cell.angle_gamma   90.00
#
_symmetry.space_group_name_H-M   'P 1'
#
loop_
_entity.id
_entity.type
_entity.pdbx_description
1 polymer ?
#
loop_
_entity_poly.entity_id
_entity_poly.type
_entity_poly.pdbx_seq_one_letter_code
_entity_poly.pdbx_strand_id
1 'polypeptide(L)'
;SVKIATTKVIKALETKLAELNKNWENQSTNEAKYQKAYDKYKKELIDYAVDNIKKATNFRTSYRSWNNTLNIDFDLTVSEKELPQEPQREFEQLHQHSYNEMKEEIENAIRILKMTDEEVVSTSTYNAIARYL
;
A
#
# COMPACT_ATOMS: atom_id res chain seq x y z
N SER A 1 -21.85 -29.71 6.04
CA SER A 1 -20.58 -29.35 5.38
C SER A 1 -20.89 -28.41 4.24
N VAL A 2 -20.13 -27.31 4.09
CA VAL A 2 -20.27 -26.42 2.93
C VAL A 2 -19.62 -27.14 1.75
N LYS A 3 -20.41 -27.45 0.71
CA LYS A 3 -19.91 -28.05 -0.54
C LYS A 3 -19.67 -26.91 -1.53
N ILE A 4 -18.42 -26.70 -1.92
CA ILE A 4 -18.03 -25.65 -2.87
C ILE A 4 -17.55 -26.33 -4.14
N ALA A 5 -18.08 -25.91 -5.29
CA ALA A 5 -17.69 -26.49 -6.56
C ALA A 5 -16.21 -26.22 -6.87
N THR A 6 -15.47 -27.26 -7.23
CA THR A 6 -14.03 -27.19 -7.57
C THR A 6 -13.78 -26.15 -8.66
N THR A 7 -14.65 -26.09 -9.68
CA THR A 7 -14.57 -25.11 -10.76
C THR A 7 -14.71 -23.66 -10.30
N LYS A 8 -15.51 -23.39 -9.26
CA LYS A 8 -15.64 -22.04 -8.68
C LYS A 8 -14.37 -21.63 -7.94
N VAL A 9 -13.77 -22.56 -7.20
CA VAL A 9 -12.53 -22.32 -6.47
C VAL A 9 -11.36 -22.08 -7.42
N ILE A 10 -11.23 -22.87 -8.48
CA ILE A 10 -10.21 -22.65 -9.53
C ILE A 10 -10.33 -21.24 -10.12
N LYS A 11 -11.54 -20.83 -10.51
CA LYS A 11 -11.76 -19.48 -11.07
C LYS A 11 -11.43 -18.37 -10.08
N ALA A 12 -11.75 -18.56 -8.80
CA ALA A 12 -11.45 -17.56 -7.78
C ALA A 12 -9.93 -17.43 -7.56
N LEU A 13 -9.21 -18.55 -7.50
CA LEU A 13 -7.74 -18.57 -7.42
C LEU A 13 -7.07 -17.97 -8.67
N GLU A 14 -7.58 -18.27 -9.87
CA GLU A 14 -7.08 -17.67 -11.12
C GLU A 14 -7.28 -16.15 -11.14
N THR A 15 -8.44 -15.68 -10.66
CA THR A 15 -8.72 -14.24 -10.51
C THR A 15 -7.73 -13.60 -9.53
N LYS A 16 -7.49 -14.24 -8.39
CA LYS A 16 -6.55 -13.76 -7.37
C LYS A 16 -5.11 -13.74 -7.84
N LEU A 17 -4.69 -14.75 -8.60
CA LEU A 17 -3.38 -14.78 -9.24
C LEU A 17 -3.22 -13.62 -10.24
N ALA A 18 -4.24 -13.33 -11.04
CA ALA A 18 -4.24 -12.20 -11.96
C ALA A 18 -4.18 -10.85 -11.22
N GLU A 19 -4.95 -10.68 -10.14
CA GLU A 19 -4.89 -9.51 -9.27
C GLU A 19 -3.51 -9.33 -8.65
N LEU A 20 -2.92 -10.38 -8.08
CA LEU A 20 -1.58 -10.37 -7.50
C LEU A 20 -0.52 -9.91 -8.50
N ASN A 21 -0.51 -10.51 -9.69
CA ASN A 21 0.44 -10.16 -10.76
C ASN A 21 0.26 -8.71 -11.21
N LYS A 22 -0.99 -8.27 -11.39
CA LYS A 22 -1.30 -6.89 -11.78
C LYS A 22 -0.87 -5.88 -10.71
N ASN A 23 -1.10 -6.19 -9.43
CA ASN A 23 -0.69 -5.32 -8.33
C ASN A 23 0.84 -5.21 -8.27
N TRP A 24 1.54 -6.34 -8.38
CA TRP A 24 3.00 -6.38 -8.42
C TRP A 24 3.58 -5.57 -9.59
N GLU A 25 3.06 -5.75 -10.80
CA GLU A 25 3.51 -5.02 -11.99
C GLU A 25 3.30 -3.50 -11.85
N ASN A 26 2.15 -3.10 -11.31
CA ASN A 26 1.80 -1.69 -11.17
C ASN A 26 2.45 -1.00 -9.96
N GLN A 27 2.98 -1.75 -8.99
CA GLN A 27 3.49 -1.22 -7.73
C GLN A 27 4.55 -0.14 -7.91
N SER A 28 5.54 -0.37 -8.79
CA SER A 28 6.61 0.61 -9.03
C SER A 28 6.07 1.91 -9.63
N THR A 29 5.11 1.81 -10.55
CA THR A 29 4.46 2.97 -11.17
C THR A 29 3.61 3.74 -10.15
N ASN A 30 2.88 3.03 -9.30
CA ASN A 30 2.04 3.64 -8.28
C ASN A 30 2.90 4.32 -7.18
N GLU A 31 4.01 3.72 -6.77
CA GLU A 31 4.96 4.36 -5.85
C GLU A 31 5.58 5.61 -6.45
N ALA A 32 5.97 5.59 -7.73
CA ALA A 32 6.50 6.79 -8.39
C ALA A 32 5.46 7.93 -8.46
N LYS A 33 4.18 7.60 -8.72
CA LYS A 33 3.08 8.58 -8.70
C LYS A 33 2.85 9.15 -7.30
N TYR A 34 2.83 8.29 -6.28
CA TYR A 34 2.69 8.68 -4.88
C TYR A 34 3.84 9.59 -4.44
N GLN A 35 5.09 9.19 -4.69
CA GLN A 35 6.26 9.99 -4.33
C GLN A 35 6.23 11.37 -4.97
N LYS A 36 5.85 11.45 -6.25
CA LYS A 36 5.71 12.74 -6.95
C LYS A 36 4.61 13.62 -6.34
N ALA A 37 3.48 13.03 -5.96
CA ALA A 37 2.42 13.75 -5.27
C ALA A 37 2.88 14.22 -3.88
N TYR A 38 3.62 13.38 -3.16
CA TYR A 38 4.15 13.68 -1.83
C TYR A 38 5.20 14.78 -1.85
N ASP A 39 6.10 14.77 -2.84
CA ASP A 39 7.08 15.85 -3.05
C ASP A 39 6.40 17.18 -3.40
N LYS A 40 5.29 17.14 -4.15
CA LYS A 40 4.47 18.32 -4.42
C LYS A 40 3.81 18.84 -3.14
N TYR A 41 3.17 17.95 -2.38
CA TYR A 41 2.55 18.28 -1.09
C TYR A 41 3.54 18.93 -0.12
N LYS A 42 4.77 18.40 -0.01
CA LYS A 42 5.84 18.99 0.80
C LYS A 42 6.17 20.42 0.37
N LYS A 43 6.24 20.69 -0.93
CA LYS A 43 6.49 22.05 -1.44
C LYS A 43 5.34 22.99 -1.08
N GLU A 44 4.10 22.55 -1.27
CA GLU A 44 2.92 23.33 -0.92
C GLU A 44 2.87 23.65 0.59
N LEU A 45 3.29 22.71 1.45
CA LEU A 45 3.43 22.97 2.89
C LEU A 45 4.51 23.98 3.23
N ILE A 46 5.66 23.92 2.55
CA ILE A 46 6.75 24.89 2.73
C ILE A 46 6.27 26.29 2.33
N ASP A 47 5.64 26.41 1.16
CA ASP A 47 5.11 27.67 0.65
C ASP A 47 4.06 28.24 1.61
N TYR A 48 3.13 27.39 2.08
CA TYR A 48 2.15 27.77 3.09
C TYR A 48 2.80 28.29 4.38
N ALA A 49 3.84 27.62 4.87
CA ALA A 49 4.56 28.02 6.08
C ALA A 49 5.27 29.37 5.90
N VAL A 50 5.92 29.61 4.76
CA VAL A 50 6.58 30.88 4.42
C VAL A 50 5.58 32.03 4.34
N ASP A 51 4.45 31.82 3.67
CA ASP A 51 3.42 32.85 3.51
C ASP A 51 2.75 33.23 4.84
N ASN A 52 2.66 32.29 5.78
CA ASN A 52 1.97 32.47 7.05
C ASN A 52 2.89 32.72 8.25
N ILE A 53 4.21 32.68 8.09
CA ILE A 53 5.18 32.80 9.20
C ILE A 53 4.99 34.06 10.06
N LYS A 54 4.47 35.16 9.49
CA LYS A 54 4.19 36.40 10.24
C LYS A 54 3.09 36.23 11.30
N LYS A 55 2.25 35.22 11.19
CA LYS A 55 1.21 34.86 12.16
C LYS A 55 1.70 33.87 13.21
N ALA A 56 2.96 33.44 13.11
CA ALA A 56 3.48 32.38 13.94
C ALA A 56 3.61 32.77 15.41
N THR A 57 3.36 31.80 16.26
CA THR A 57 3.58 31.88 17.71
C THR A 57 4.68 30.89 18.09
N ASN A 58 5.19 30.99 19.33
CA ASN A 58 6.20 30.07 19.84
C ASN A 58 7.42 29.91 18.92
N PHE A 59 7.93 31.01 18.37
CA PHE A 59 9.11 30.98 17.51
C PHE A 59 10.37 30.63 18.32
N ARG A 60 11.01 29.50 18.01
CA ARG A 60 12.23 29.02 18.69
C ARG A 60 13.32 28.70 17.68
N THR A 61 14.56 28.81 18.15
CA THR A 61 15.74 28.50 17.35
C THR A 61 16.75 27.69 18.15
N SER A 62 17.34 26.68 17.50
CA SER A 62 18.42 25.88 18.07
C SER A 62 19.58 25.78 17.06
N TYR A 63 20.65 26.53 17.31
CA TYR A 63 21.89 26.44 16.53
C TYR A 63 22.82 25.38 17.12
N ARG A 64 23.30 24.47 16.28
CA ARG A 64 24.27 23.43 16.62
C ARG A 64 25.60 23.74 15.93
N SER A 65 26.58 24.20 16.71
CA SER A 65 27.88 24.64 16.19
C SER A 65 28.76 23.50 15.66
N TRP A 66 28.59 22.28 16.17
CA TRP A 66 29.40 21.12 15.77
C TRP A 66 29.07 20.58 14.37
N ASN A 67 27.91 20.94 13.80
CA ASN A 67 27.54 20.62 12.42
C ASN A 67 26.93 21.82 11.66
N ASN A 68 27.14 23.04 12.15
CA ASN A 68 26.64 24.29 11.58
C ASN A 68 25.14 24.27 11.19
N THR A 69 24.31 23.58 11.97
CA THR A 69 22.88 23.42 11.67
C THR A 69 22.03 24.35 12.52
N LEU A 70 21.22 25.21 11.89
CA LEU A 70 20.18 26.00 12.55
C LEU A 70 18.82 25.30 12.37
N ASN A 71 18.17 24.94 13.47
CA ASN A 71 16.77 24.58 13.48
C ASN A 71 15.94 25.80 13.87
N ILE A 72 14.87 26.07 13.10
CA ILE A 72 13.88 27.10 13.37
C ILE A 72 12.53 26.37 13.45
N ASP A 73 11.84 26.48 14.57
CA ASP A 73 10.49 25.96 14.74
C ASP A 73 9.54 27.08 15.17
N PHE A 74 8.29 26.97 14.74
CA PHE A 74 7.24 27.92 15.07
C PHE A 74 5.88 27.25 14.92
N ASP A 75 4.90 27.74 15.65
CA ASP A 75 3.54 27.22 15.63
C ASP A 75 2.65 28.14 14.79
N LEU A 76 1.81 27.55 13.95
CA LEU A 76 0.73 28.25 13.25
C LEU A 76 -0.62 27.69 13.74
N THR A 77 -1.51 28.57 14.19
CA THR A 77 -2.90 28.20 14.49
C THR A 77 -3.71 28.31 13.20
N VAL A 78 -4.11 27.16 12.64
CA VAL A 78 -4.74 27.07 11.31
C VAL A 78 -5.86 26.04 11.32
N SER A 79 -6.80 26.13 10.38
CA SER A 79 -7.79 25.09 10.16
C SER A 79 -7.21 24.02 9.22
N GLU A 80 -7.49 22.74 9.48
CA GLU A 80 -7.11 21.63 8.61
C GLU A 80 -7.59 21.82 7.15
N LYS A 81 -8.73 22.48 6.95
CA LYS A 81 -9.28 22.78 5.63
C LYS A 81 -8.43 23.73 4.80
N GLU A 82 -7.55 24.51 5.45
CA GLU A 82 -6.65 25.47 4.80
C GLU A 82 -5.29 24.85 4.46
N LEU A 83 -5.02 23.64 4.95
CA LEU A 83 -3.77 22.96 4.69
C LEU A 83 -3.81 22.23 3.33
N PRO A 84 -2.66 22.18 2.62
CA PRO A 84 -2.47 21.23 1.53
C PRO A 84 -2.88 19.82 1.96
N GLN A 85 -3.47 19.05 1.05
CA GLN A 85 -3.94 17.71 1.36
C GLN A 85 -2.81 16.70 1.17
N GLU A 86 -2.53 15.91 2.21
CA GLU A 86 -1.56 14.84 2.13
C GLU A 86 -2.06 13.76 1.15
N PRO A 87 -1.27 13.37 0.14
CA PRO A 87 -1.65 12.30 -0.75
C PRO A 87 -1.72 10.98 0.01
N GLN A 88 -2.74 10.16 -0.28
CA GLN A 88 -2.87 8.84 0.29
C GLN A 88 -2.20 7.79 -0.60
N ARG A 89 -1.63 6.76 0.01
CA ARG A 89 -1.12 5.58 -0.69
C ARG A 89 -2.27 4.60 -0.92
N GLU A 90 -2.91 4.68 -2.09
CA GLU A 90 -4.05 3.83 -2.46
C GLU A 90 -3.65 2.48 -3.08
N PHE A 91 -2.51 1.92 -2.68
CA PHE A 91 -2.05 0.61 -3.14
C PHE A 91 -1.24 -0.09 -2.06
N GLU A 92 -1.30 -1.41 -2.07
CA GLU A 92 -0.49 -2.24 -1.18
C GLU A 92 0.93 -2.37 -1.71
N GLN A 93 1.89 -2.34 -0.79
CA GLN A 93 3.28 -2.64 -1.10
C GLN A 93 3.54 -4.11 -0.80
N LEU A 94 3.74 -4.89 -1.85
CA LEU A 94 4.17 -6.27 -1.77
C LEU A 94 5.70 -6.32 -1.76
N HIS A 95 6.25 -7.18 -0.91
CA HIS A 95 7.66 -7.53 -0.97
C HIS A 95 7.88 -8.67 -1.97
N GLN A 96 9.05 -8.70 -2.61
CA GLN A 96 9.35 -9.70 -3.64
C GLN A 96 9.21 -11.14 -3.14
N HIS A 97 9.68 -11.41 -1.91
CA HIS A 97 9.54 -12.73 -1.29
C HIS A 97 8.06 -13.12 -1.14
N SER A 98 7.26 -12.24 -0.54
CA SER A 98 5.82 -12.46 -0.34
C SER A 98 5.08 -12.66 -1.66
N TYR A 99 5.41 -11.88 -2.68
CA TYR A 99 4.84 -12.05 -4.02
C TYR A 99 5.17 -13.42 -4.62
N ASN A 100 6.45 -13.83 -4.59
CA ASN A 100 6.88 -15.12 -5.13
C ASN A 100 6.22 -16.29 -4.39
N GLU A 101 6.18 -16.24 -3.06
CA GLU A 101 5.57 -17.27 -2.21
C GLU A 101 4.07 -17.40 -2.50
N MET A 102 3.32 -16.29 -2.46
CA MET A 102 1.88 -16.32 -2.75
C MET A 102 1.60 -16.80 -4.18
N LYS A 103 2.41 -16.37 -5.15
CA LYS A 103 2.28 -16.80 -6.54
C LYS A 103 2.47 -18.31 -6.67
N GLU A 104 3.54 -18.84 -6.11
CA GLU A 104 3.85 -20.28 -6.16
C GLU A 104 2.76 -21.10 -5.48
N GLU A 105 2.30 -20.69 -4.31
CA GLU A 105 1.27 -21.41 -3.57
C GLU A 105 -0.09 -21.40 -4.31
N ILE A 106 -0.49 -20.28 -4.89
CA ILE A 106 -1.72 -20.18 -5.69
C ILE A 106 -1.62 -21.01 -6.97
N GLU A 107 -0.51 -20.93 -7.71
CA GLU A 107 -0.27 -21.71 -8.92
C GLU A 107 -0.30 -23.22 -8.64
N ASN A 108 0.33 -23.65 -7.54
CA ASN A 108 0.32 -25.04 -7.12
C ASN A 108 -1.10 -25.51 -6.72
N ALA A 109 -1.84 -24.69 -5.97
CA ALA A 109 -3.22 -24.99 -5.61
C ALA A 109 -4.12 -25.15 -6.85
N ILE A 110 -4.02 -24.24 -7.82
CA ILE A 110 -4.74 -24.34 -9.10
C ILE A 110 -4.37 -25.63 -9.83
N ARG A 111 -3.08 -25.98 -9.90
CA ARG A 111 -2.60 -27.19 -10.57
C ARG A 111 -3.19 -28.44 -9.94
N ILE A 112 -3.14 -28.57 -8.61
CA ILE A 112 -3.69 -29.72 -7.88
C ILE A 112 -5.21 -29.84 -8.13
N LEU A 113 -5.93 -28.72 -8.04
CA LEU A 113 -7.39 -28.69 -8.28
C LEU A 113 -7.76 -28.96 -9.74
N LYS A 114 -6.90 -28.70 -10.72
CA LYS A 114 -7.14 -29.06 -12.12
C LYS A 114 -6.87 -30.54 -12.42
N MET A 115 -6.08 -31.21 -11.58
CA MET A 115 -5.78 -32.64 -11.71
C MET A 115 -6.78 -33.54 -10.97
N THR A 116 -7.69 -32.97 -10.18
CA THR A 116 -8.71 -33.76 -9.46
C THR A 116 -9.97 -33.93 -10.28
N ASP A 117 -10.57 -35.11 -10.18
CA ASP A 117 -11.89 -35.42 -10.75
C ASP A 117 -13.04 -35.08 -9.78
N GLU A 118 -12.73 -34.57 -8.59
CA GLU A 118 -13.73 -34.21 -7.57
C GLU A 118 -14.53 -32.96 -7.98
N GLU A 119 -15.86 -33.08 -8.06
CA GLU A 119 -16.75 -31.96 -8.40
C GLU A 119 -16.83 -30.89 -7.29
N VAL A 120 -16.57 -31.29 -6.04
CA VAL A 120 -16.65 -30.42 -4.85
C VAL A 120 -15.39 -30.53 -4.00
N VAL A 121 -14.93 -29.41 -3.47
CA VAL A 121 -13.78 -29.36 -2.57
C VAL A 121 -14.19 -29.65 -1.14
N SER A 122 -13.34 -30.39 -0.44
CA SER A 122 -13.53 -30.65 0.99
C SER A 122 -13.38 -29.37 1.82
N THR A 123 -13.95 -29.34 3.02
CA THR A 123 -13.83 -28.19 3.93
C THR A 123 -12.39 -27.94 4.35
N SER A 124 -11.57 -28.98 4.54
CA SER A 124 -10.14 -28.84 4.85
C SER A 124 -9.36 -28.26 3.66
N THR A 125 -9.63 -28.72 2.44
CA THR A 125 -9.02 -28.17 1.22
C THR A 125 -9.40 -26.70 1.05
N TYR A 126 -10.66 -26.35 1.27
CA TYR A 126 -11.11 -24.95 1.20
C TYR A 126 -10.43 -24.08 2.26
N ASN A 127 -10.32 -24.55 3.51
CA ASN A 127 -9.66 -23.77 4.57
C ASN A 127 -8.17 -23.53 4.26
N ALA A 128 -7.48 -24.47 3.63
CA ALA A 128 -6.06 -24.32 3.26
C ALA A 128 -5.84 -23.24 2.18
N ILE A 129 -6.80 -23.04 1.29
CA ILE A 129 -6.72 -22.08 0.18
C ILE A 129 -7.48 -20.77 0.45
N ALA A 130 -8.33 -20.73 1.48
CA ALA A 130 -9.11 -19.55 1.84
C ALA A 130 -8.25 -18.31 2.13
N ARG A 131 -6.99 -18.51 2.56
CA ARG A 131 -6.03 -17.41 2.76
C ARG A 131 -5.68 -16.64 1.50
N TYR A 132 -5.97 -17.18 0.31
CA TYR A 132 -5.72 -16.54 -0.97
C TYR A 132 -6.98 -16.00 -1.64
N LEU A 133 -8.17 -16.26 -1.07
CA LEU A 133 -9.47 -15.88 -1.62
C LEU A 133 -10.01 -14.64 -0.92
#